data_AF-A0AAV4CNL6-F1
#
_entry.id   AF-A0AAV4CNL6-F1
#
_cell.length_a   1.000
_cell.length_b   1.000
_cell.length_c   1.000
_cell.angle_alpha   90.00
_cell.angle_beta   90.00
_cell.angle_gamma   90.00
#
_symmetry.space_group_name_H-M   'P 1'
#
loop_
_entity.id
_entity.type
_entity.pdbx_description
1 polymer ?
#
loop_
_entity_poly.entity_id
_entity_poly.type
_entity_poly.pdbx_seq_one_letter_code
_entity_poly.pdbx_strand_id
1 'polypeptide(L)'
;MRFSTNDYTANWINLEVGIAMGCTISPILFVIAMEVIMKAAEGSAGPANLGGGCSMLPLKAFMDGTTVICFIEEETRRILTHLDVLMSWCRMEVKPKKSRSLSIRKGKIDEATTLTEAD
;
A
#
# COMPACT_ATOMS: atom_id res chain seq x y z
N MET A 1 -21.64 5.66 14.77
CA MET A 1 -21.33 7.04 14.30
C MET A 1 -22.62 7.80 14.09
N ARG A 2 -22.68 9.09 14.42
CA ARG A 2 -23.88 9.94 14.30
C ARG A 2 -23.46 11.32 13.80
N PHE A 3 -24.20 11.88 12.85
CA PHE A 3 -23.92 13.19 12.27
C PHE A 3 -25.15 14.08 12.41
N SER A 4 -24.92 15.35 12.75
CA SER A 4 -25.95 16.38 12.80
C SER A 4 -25.65 17.45 11.76
N THR A 5 -26.65 17.81 10.96
CA THR A 5 -26.71 19.03 10.17
C THR A 5 -27.69 20.01 10.85
N ASN A 6 -27.86 21.22 10.33
CA ASN A 6 -28.78 22.20 10.93
C ASN A 6 -30.22 21.69 11.04
N ASP A 7 -30.68 20.90 10.07
CA ASP A 7 -32.09 20.50 9.96
C ASP A 7 -32.35 19.03 10.30
N TYR A 8 -31.29 18.22 10.41
CA TYR A 8 -31.43 16.77 10.56
C TYR A 8 -30.29 16.17 11.38
N THR A 9 -30.63 15.22 12.25
CA THR A 9 -29.63 14.36 12.87
C THR A 9 -29.85 12.92 12.44
N ALA A 10 -28.81 12.31 11.88
CA ALA A 10 -28.83 10.92 11.45
C ALA A 10 -29.06 9.96 12.62
N ASN A 11 -29.70 8.82 12.33
CA ASN A 11 -29.72 7.70 13.26
C ASN A 11 -28.30 7.15 13.48
N TRP A 12 -28.15 6.28 14.48
CA TRP A 12 -26.88 5.62 14.74
C TRP A 12 -26.49 4.74 13.54
N ILE A 13 -25.34 5.05 12.95
CA ILE A 13 -24.73 4.27 11.87
C ILE A 13 -23.71 3.33 12.51
N ASN A 14 -23.91 2.02 12.37
CA ASN A 14 -22.93 1.01 12.77
C ASN A 14 -21.83 0.96 11.72
N LEU A 15 -20.61 1.33 12.11
CA LEU A 15 -19.44 1.25 11.25
C LEU A 15 -18.75 -0.09 11.51
N GLU A 16 -18.94 -1.05 10.61
CA GLU A 16 -18.36 -2.41 10.74
C GLU A 16 -16.95 -2.52 10.15
N VAL A 17 -16.66 -1.75 9.09
CA VAL A 17 -15.37 -1.75 8.40
C VAL A 17 -14.89 -0.31 8.25
N GLY A 18 -13.63 -0.08 8.60
CA GLY A 18 -12.97 1.21 8.52
C GLY A 18 -12.93 1.97 9.85
N ILE A 19 -12.19 3.07 9.85
CA ILE A 19 -11.95 3.91 11.01
C ILE A 19 -12.56 5.29 10.74
N ALA A 20 -13.17 5.89 11.77
CA ALA A 20 -13.83 7.18 11.65
C ALA A 20 -12.88 8.28 11.17
N MET A 21 -13.12 8.90 10.02
CA MET A 21 -12.34 10.06 9.58
C MET A 21 -12.60 11.27 10.49
N GLY A 22 -11.55 12.07 10.73
CA GLY A 22 -11.63 13.29 11.56
C GLY A 22 -11.41 13.07 13.06
N CYS A 23 -11.24 11.84 13.53
CA CYS A 23 -10.79 11.58 14.90
C CYS A 23 -9.25 11.58 14.97
N THR A 24 -8.71 12.17 16.04
CA THR A 24 -7.25 12.29 16.28
C THR A 24 -6.54 10.94 16.37
N ILE A 25 -7.25 9.89 16.78
CA ILE A 25 -6.69 8.53 16.94
C ILE A 25 -6.62 7.79 15.60
N SER A 26 -7.46 8.17 14.64
CA SER A 26 -7.62 7.42 13.38
C SER A 26 -6.34 7.32 12.55
N PRO A 27 -5.51 8.37 12.38
CA PRO A 27 -4.25 8.25 11.66
C PRO A 27 -3.30 7.25 12.32
N ILE A 28 -3.26 7.19 13.66
CA ILE A 28 -2.37 6.29 14.40
C ILE A 28 -2.81 4.84 14.19
N LEU A 29 -4.10 4.55 14.33
CA LEU A 29 -4.63 3.20 14.10
C LEU A 29 -4.40 2.75 12.65
N PHE A 30 -4.57 3.66 11.70
CA PHE A 30 -4.30 3.38 10.30
C PHE A 30 -2.82 3.04 10.06
N VAL A 31 -1.89 3.82 10.62
CA VAL A 31 -0.45 3.55 10.50
C VAL A 31 -0.08 2.21 11.13
N ILE A 32 -0.64 1.87 12.30
CA ILE A 32 -0.39 0.58 12.95
C ILE A 32 -0.86 -0.58 12.06
N ALA A 33 -2.06 -0.48 11.49
CA ALA A 33 -2.59 -1.51 10.59
C ALA A 33 -1.73 -1.68 9.34
N MET A 34 -1.35 -0.56 8.69
CA MET A 34 -0.47 -0.59 7.53
C MET A 34 0.90 -1.16 7.87
N GLU A 35 1.51 -0.81 9.00
CA GLU A 35 2.81 -1.35 9.42
C GLU A 35 2.78 -2.88 9.56
N VAL A 36 1.68 -3.44 10.11
CA VAL A 36 1.50 -4.89 10.21
C VAL A 36 1.42 -5.54 8.82
N ILE A 37 0.66 -4.95 7.90
CA ILE A 37 0.54 -5.44 6.51
C ILE A 37 1.91 -5.39 5.81
N MET A 38 2.63 -4.27 5.96
CA MET A 38 3.93 -4.05 5.35
C MET A 38 4.98 -5.05 5.86
N LYS A 39 5.02 -5.31 7.17
CA LYS A 39 5.92 -6.33 7.74
C LYS A 39 5.58 -7.75 7.29
N ALA A 40 4.31 -8.07 7.10
CA ALA A 40 3.91 -9.35 6.53
C ALA A 40 4.36 -9.49 5.07
N ALA A 41 4.31 -8.38 4.30
CA ALA A 41 4.74 -8.35 2.90
C ALA A 41 6.27 -8.38 2.72
N GLU A 42 7.03 -7.76 3.64
CA GLU A 42 8.50 -7.68 3.59
C GLU A 42 9.19 -9.05 3.47
N GLY A 43 8.60 -10.11 4.06
CA GLY A 43 9.15 -11.46 3.96
C GLY A 43 9.19 -12.05 2.54
N SER A 44 8.59 -11.39 1.55
CA SER A 44 8.45 -11.90 0.18
C SER A 44 9.55 -11.45 -0.78
N ALA A 45 10.41 -10.50 -0.40
CA ALA A 45 11.52 -10.07 -1.23
C ALA A 45 12.75 -9.64 -0.45
N GLY A 46 13.90 -9.78 -1.11
CA GLY A 46 15.18 -9.32 -0.60
C GLY A 46 15.29 -7.79 -0.59
N PRO A 47 16.26 -7.26 0.18
CA PRO A 47 16.54 -5.84 0.18
C PRO A 47 17.08 -5.38 -1.18
N ALA A 48 16.66 -4.19 -1.60
CA ALA A 48 17.05 -3.61 -2.88
C ALA A 48 18.45 -2.97 -2.75
N ASN A 49 19.47 -3.58 -3.36
CA ASN A 49 20.84 -3.06 -3.39
C ASN A 49 21.03 -1.96 -4.45
N LEU A 50 21.01 -0.70 -4.02
CA LEU A 50 21.18 0.50 -4.86
C LEU A 50 22.60 0.66 -5.44
N GLY A 51 23.53 -0.25 -5.12
CA GLY A 51 24.93 -0.14 -5.46
C GLY A 51 25.70 0.75 -4.47
N GLY A 52 27.03 0.70 -4.53
CA GLY A 52 27.90 1.52 -3.67
C GLY A 52 27.81 1.23 -2.17
N GLY A 53 27.32 0.04 -1.79
CA GLY A 53 27.08 -0.34 -0.39
C GLY A 53 25.75 0.15 0.19
N CYS A 54 24.92 0.82 -0.62
CA CYS A 54 23.60 1.28 -0.21
C CYS A 54 22.54 0.21 -0.47
N SER A 55 21.76 -0.12 0.55
CA SER A 55 20.63 -1.04 0.44
C SER A 55 19.38 -0.37 0.99
N MET A 56 18.25 -0.55 0.31
CA MET A 56 16.95 0.00 0.71
C MET A 56 15.98 -1.16 0.98
N LEU A 57 15.12 -0.98 1.99
CA LEU A 57 13.99 -1.88 2.16
C LEU A 57 13.13 -1.86 0.89
N PRO A 58 12.65 -3.04 0.45
CA PRO A 58 11.92 -3.15 -0.80
C PRO A 58 10.55 -2.47 -0.73
N LEU A 59 10.12 -2.08 0.47
CA LEU A 59 8.79 -1.56 0.78
C LEU A 59 8.93 -0.29 1.63
N LYS A 60 8.25 0.78 1.22
CA LYS A 60 8.05 2.00 2.02
C LYS A 60 6.60 2.42 1.94
N ALA A 61 5.98 2.70 3.07
CA ALA A 61 4.62 3.23 3.13
C ALA A 61 4.56 4.56 3.88
N PHE A 62 3.65 5.42 3.45
CA PHE A 62 3.22 6.60 4.14
C PHE A 62 1.71 6.76 3.93
N MET A 63 0.94 6.61 5.01
CA MET A 63 -0.51 6.53 4.92
C MET A 63 -0.94 5.48 3.88
N ASP A 64 -1.88 5.78 2.99
CA ASP A 64 -2.34 4.88 1.92
C ASP A 64 -1.33 4.76 0.76
N GLY A 65 -0.31 5.62 0.71
CA GLY A 65 0.73 5.58 -0.31
C GLY A 65 1.79 4.54 0.02
N THR A 66 1.91 3.51 -0.80
CA THR A 66 2.96 2.49 -0.69
C THR A 66 3.81 2.46 -1.95
N THR A 67 5.13 2.38 -1.77
CA THR A 67 6.13 2.28 -2.83
C THR A 67 6.92 1.00 -2.67
N VAL A 68 6.98 0.21 -3.74
CA VAL A 68 7.81 -1.00 -3.85
C VAL A 68 9.00 -0.71 -4.75
N ILE A 69 10.20 -1.09 -4.32
CA ILE A 69 11.44 -0.94 -5.09
C ILE A 69 12.18 -2.28 -5.08
N CYS A 70 12.33 -2.89 -6.25
CA CYS A 70 13.11 -4.12 -6.42
C CYS A 70 13.96 -4.03 -7.70
N PHE A 71 14.97 -4.89 -7.79
CA PHE A 71 15.86 -4.98 -8.97
C PHE A 71 15.39 -5.96 -10.02
N ILE A 72 14.60 -6.96 -9.59
CA ILE A 72 14.15 -8.06 -10.41
C ILE A 72 12.64 -7.91 -10.58
N GLU A 73 12.18 -7.93 -11.82
CA GLU A 73 10.76 -7.82 -12.15
C GLU A 73 9.91 -8.90 -11.47
N GLU A 74 10.41 -10.14 -11.46
CA GLU A 74 9.75 -11.29 -10.82
C GLU A 74 9.56 -11.09 -9.30
N GLU A 75 10.55 -10.51 -8.61
CA GLU A 75 10.44 -10.19 -7.19
C GLU A 75 9.39 -9.09 -6.96
N THR A 76 9.37 -8.06 -7.80
CA THR A 76 8.35 -7.01 -7.72
C THR A 76 6.96 -7.59 -7.92
N ARG A 77 6.74 -8.44 -8.95
CA ARG A 77 5.45 -9.11 -9.19
C ARG A 77 5.03 -9.92 -7.97
N ARG A 78 5.94 -10.73 -7.41
CA ARG A 78 5.68 -11.55 -6.23
C ARG A 78 5.26 -10.73 -5.01
N ILE A 79 5.91 -9.60 -4.73
CA ILE A 79 5.52 -8.72 -3.64
C ILE A 79 4.15 -8.11 -3.91
N LEU A 80 3.90 -7.61 -5.12
CA LEU A 80 2.62 -6.98 -5.47
C LEU A 80 1.46 -7.96 -5.33
N THR A 81 1.60 -9.20 -5.81
CA THR A 81 0.60 -10.25 -5.63
C THR A 81 0.39 -10.58 -4.15
N HIS A 82 1.46 -10.65 -3.36
CA HIS A 82 1.34 -10.93 -1.93
C HIS A 82 0.67 -9.78 -1.17
N LEU A 83 1.00 -8.53 -1.50
CA LEU A 83 0.34 -7.34 -0.97
C LEU A 83 -1.15 -7.34 -1.30
N ASP A 84 -1.54 -7.66 -2.52
CA ASP A 84 -2.95 -7.72 -2.93
C ASP A 84 -3.74 -8.75 -2.09
N VAL A 85 -3.17 -9.93 -1.86
CA VAL A 85 -3.76 -10.95 -0.98
C VAL A 85 -3.92 -10.45 0.46
N LEU A 86 -2.87 -9.83 1.03
CA LEU A 86 -2.90 -9.29 2.38
C LEU A 86 -3.92 -8.15 2.52
N MET A 87 -3.97 -7.23 1.55
CA MET A 87 -4.92 -6.13 1.51
C MET A 87 -6.36 -6.65 1.44
N SER A 88 -6.62 -7.66 0.59
CA SER A 88 -7.90 -8.34 0.51
C SER A 88 -8.33 -8.97 1.85
N TRP A 89 -7.41 -9.63 2.56
CA TRP A 89 -7.67 -10.18 3.91
C TRP A 89 -8.00 -9.08 4.92
N CYS A 90 -7.36 -7.91 4.80
CA CYS A 90 -7.63 -6.74 5.62
C CYS A 90 -8.89 -5.95 5.19
N ARG A 91 -9.64 -6.43 4.19
CA ARG A 91 -10.79 -5.72 3.58
C ARG A 91 -10.41 -4.35 3.03
N MET A 92 -9.20 -4.23 2.51
CA MET A 92 -8.67 -3.06 1.82
C MET A 92 -8.54 -3.38 0.33
N GLU A 93 -8.63 -2.35 -0.51
CA GLU A 93 -8.50 -2.48 -1.96
C GLU A 93 -7.56 -1.38 -2.45
N VAL A 94 -6.61 -1.76 -3.30
CA VAL A 94 -5.71 -0.79 -3.93
C VAL A 94 -6.40 -0.19 -5.14
N LYS A 95 -6.17 1.10 -5.40
CA LYS A 95 -6.84 1.83 -6.47
C LYS A 95 -5.96 1.86 -7.72
N PRO A 96 -6.19 1.01 -8.75
CA PRO A 96 -5.24 0.86 -9.86
C PRO A 96 -5.09 2.13 -10.68
N LYS A 97 -6.17 2.92 -10.78
CA LYS A 97 -6.16 4.23 -11.48
C LYS A 97 -5.18 5.24 -10.85
N LYS A 98 -4.87 5.08 -9.55
CA LYS A 98 -3.92 5.93 -8.82
C LYS A 98 -2.52 5.29 -8.71
N SER A 99 -2.40 3.98 -8.84
CA SER A 99 -1.13 3.26 -8.83
C SER A 99 -0.33 3.49 -10.13
N ARG A 100 1.00 3.50 -10.04
CA ARG A 100 1.92 3.65 -11.18
C ARG A 100 3.15 2.79 -10.96
N SER A 101 3.73 2.26 -12.03
CA SER A 101 5.02 1.59 -12.03
C SER A 101 6.01 2.30 -12.93
N LEU A 102 7.29 2.19 -12.60
CA LEU A 102 8.39 2.65 -13.43
C LEU A 102 9.48 1.59 -13.44
N SER A 103 9.76 1.02 -14.61
CA SER A 103 10.91 0.13 -14.81
C SER A 103 12.05 0.89 -15.47
N ILE A 104 13.28 0.66 -14.98
CA ILE A 104 14.48 1.30 -15.51
C ILE A 104 15.49 0.21 -15.85
N ARG A 105 15.93 0.16 -17.11
CA ARG A 105 16.93 -0.79 -17.58
C ARG A 105 18.07 -0.01 -18.26
N LYS A 106 19.30 -0.19 -17.75
CA LYS A 106 20.51 0.47 -18.28
C LYS A 106 20.37 2.00 -18.39
N GLY A 107 19.75 2.63 -17.38
CA GLY A 107 19.58 4.08 -17.31
C GLY A 107 18.51 4.66 -18.24
N LYS A 108 17.70 3.83 -18.89
CA LYS A 108 16.54 4.26 -19.69
C LYS A 108 15.26 3.66 -19.11
N ILE A 109 14.16 4.39 -19.28
CA ILE A 109 12.83 3.89 -18.94
C ILE A 109 12.53 2.72 -19.86
N ASP A 110 12.13 1.60 -19.27
CA ASP A 110 11.69 0.42 -20.00
C ASP A 110 10.17 0.40 -20.08
N GLU A 111 9.62 1.01 -21.13
CA GLU A 111 8.16 1.11 -21.33
C GLU A 111 7.49 -0.24 -21.58
N ALA A 112 8.26 -1.27 -21.95
CA ALA A 112 7.73 -2.62 -22.16
C ALA A 112 7.40 -3.33 -20.83
N THR A 113 8.05 -2.92 -19.74
CA THR A 113 7.89 -3.53 -18.41
C THR A 113 7.05 -2.62 -17.52
N THR A 114 5.73 -2.75 -17.64
CA THR A 114 4.77 -2.11 -16.73
C THR A 114 4.27 -3.15 -15.73
N LEU A 115 4.26 -2.80 -14.45
CA LEU A 115 3.85 -3.69 -13.37
C LEU A 115 2.62 -3.09 -12.70
N THR A 116 1.49 -3.79 -12.78
CA THR A 116 0.27 -3.43 -12.07
C THR A 116 -0.07 -4.48 -11.03
N GLU A 117 -0.83 -4.09 -10.01
CA GLU A 117 -1.48 -5.06 -9.15
C GLU A 117 -2.50 -5.83 -9.99
N ALA A 118 -2.43 -7.16 -9.93
CA ALA A 118 -3.21 -8.13 -10.72
C ALA A 118 -2.84 -8.25 -12.22
N ASP A 119 -1.57 -8.54 -12.53
CA ASP A 119 -1.20 -9.38 -13.69
C ASP A 119 -1.09 -10.85 -13.29
#